data_AF-A0AAV2Z1T9-F1
#
_entry.id   AF-A0AAV2Z1T9-F1
#
_cell.length_a   1.000
_cell.length_b   1.000
_cell.length_c   1.000
_cell.angle_alpha   90.00
_cell.angle_beta   90.00
_cell.angle_gamma   90.00
#
_symmetry.space_group_name_H-M   'P 1'
#
loop_
_entity.id
_entity.type
_entity.pdbx_description
1 polymer ?
#
loop_
_entity_poly.entity_id
_entity_poly.type
_entity_poly.pdbx_seq_one_letter_code
_entity_poly.pdbx_strand_id
1 'polypeptide(L)' 'MRKCKEVWRLQVRNGVYEHNHVVNEDVYESYPSNRKIRHAETRATADAMIQGHAKRTKIIDYLLGRGEKLNKRDVDNLI' A
#
# COMPACT_ATOMS: atom_id res chain seq x y z
N MET A 1 0.12 -44.09 -21.07
CA MET A 1 0.08 -43.36 -19.77
C MET A 1 -1.21 -42.56 -19.69
N ARG A 2 -2.11 -42.84 -18.74
CA ARG A 2 -3.32 -42.02 -18.52
C ARG A 2 -2.96 -40.83 -17.63
N LYS A 3 -3.17 -39.60 -18.12
CA LYS A 3 -3.16 -38.41 -17.27
C LYS A 3 -4.44 -38.44 -16.42
N CYS A 4 -4.31 -38.72 -15.12
CA CYS A 4 -5.39 -38.52 -14.17
C CYS A 4 -5.63 -37.01 -14.09
N LYS A 5 -6.77 -36.52 -14.60
CA LYS A 5 -7.19 -35.13 -14.38
C LYS A 5 -7.61 -35.02 -12.92
N GLU A 6 -6.69 -34.60 -12.07
CA GLU A 6 -7.02 -34.30 -10.68
C GLU A 6 -7.99 -33.11 -10.66
N VAL A 7 -9.22 -33.39 -10.22
CA VAL A 7 -10.25 -32.37 -10.02
C VAL A 7 -9.96 -31.74 -8.66
N TRP A 8 -9.36 -30.56 -8.68
CA TRP A 8 -9.19 -29.75 -7.48
C TRP A 8 -10.56 -29.36 -6.94
N ARG A 9 -10.85 -29.77 -5.70
CA ARG A 9 -12.07 -29.38 -4.99
C ARG A 9 -11.72 -28.40 -3.87
N LEU A 10 -12.32 -27.23 -3.91
CA LEU A 10 -12.23 -26.24 -2.85
C LEU A 10 -13.04 -26.74 -1.64
N GLN A 11 -12.41 -26.86 -0.47
CA GLN A 11 -13.09 -27.24 0.76
C GLN A 11 -12.96 -26.11 1.77
N VAL A 12 -14.09 -25.57 2.24
CA VAL A 12 -14.12 -24.62 3.36
C VAL A 12 -13.97 -25.44 4.65
N ARG A 13 -12.82 -25.34 5.31
CA ARG A 13 -12.50 -26.21 6.46
C ARG A 13 -13.10 -25.78 7.79
N ASN A 14 -13.42 -24.50 7.98
CA ASN A 14 -13.81 -24.00 9.31
C ASN A 14 -15.17 -23.31 9.42
N GLY A 15 -15.90 -23.01 8.34
CA GLY A 15 -17.23 -22.36 8.43
C GLY A 15 -17.27 -21.00 9.15
N VAL A 16 -16.13 -20.52 9.65
CA VAL A 16 -15.95 -19.26 10.36
C VAL A 16 -15.08 -18.36 9.50
N TYR A 17 -15.49 -17.10 9.38
CA TYR A 17 -14.73 -16.04 8.74
C TYR A 17 -13.75 -15.47 9.76
N GLU A 18 -12.54 -16.03 9.82
CA GLU A 18 -11.47 -15.51 10.66
C GLU A 18 -10.41 -14.84 9.79
N HIS A 19 -9.87 -13.73 10.29
CA HIS A 19 -8.66 -13.15 9.72
C HIS A 19 -7.45 -13.92 10.25
N ASN A 20 -6.48 -14.20 9.38
CA ASN A 20 -5.22 -14.85 9.76
C ASN A 20 -4.28 -13.93 10.57
N HIS A 21 -4.75 -12.75 10.95
CA HIS A 21 -4.03 -11.73 11.69
C HIS A 21 -5.02 -10.87 12.47
N VAL A 22 -4.51 -10.13 13.45
CA VAL A 22 -5.29 -9.15 14.21
C VAL A 22 -5.72 -8.02 13.28
N VAL A 23 -7.03 -7.81 13.15
CA VAL A 23 -7.57 -6.65 12.44
C VAL A 23 -7.70 -5.50 13.41
N ASN A 24 -7.01 -4.40 13.13
CA ASN A 24 -7.13 -3.15 13.85
C ASN A 24 -6.85 -1.98 12.90
N GLU A 25 -7.07 -0.77 13.39
CA GLU A 25 -6.90 0.45 12.59
C GLU A 25 -5.44 0.63 12.13
N ASP A 26 -4.46 0.33 12.99
CA ASP A 26 -3.03 0.39 12.62
C ASP A 26 -2.68 -0.54 11.45
N VAL A 27 -3.21 -1.76 11.44
CA VAL A 27 -3.04 -2.74 10.35
C VAL A 27 -3.73 -2.24 9.09
N TYR A 28 -4.94 -1.70 9.21
CA TYR A 28 -5.68 -1.11 8.09
C TYR A 28 -4.94 0.09 7.47
N GLU A 29 -4.39 0.98 8.30
CA GLU A 29 -3.57 2.12 7.87
C GLU A 29 -2.20 1.67 7.33
N SER A 30 -1.72 0.49 7.70
CA SER A 30 -0.51 -0.08 7.12
C SER A 30 -0.71 -0.56 5.68
N TYR A 31 -1.94 -0.75 5.18
CA TYR A 31 -2.12 -1.22 3.80
C TYR A 31 -1.72 -0.14 2.78
N PRO A 32 -0.88 -0.47 1.77
CA PRO A 32 -0.49 0.49 0.74
C PRO A 32 -1.65 1.09 -0.06
N SER A 33 -2.76 0.35 -0.22
CA SER A 33 -3.99 0.84 -0.86
C SER A 33 -4.69 1.93 -0.05
N ASN A 34 -4.36 2.03 1.24
CA ASN A 34 -5.07 2.81 2.23
C ASN A 34 -4.23 3.98 2.77
N ARG A 35 -2.90 3.90 2.63
CA ARG A 35 -1.93 4.98 2.81
C ARG A 35 -2.02 6.02 1.69
N LYS A 36 -3.19 6.64 1.54
CA LYS A 36 -3.28 7.86 0.72
C LYS A 36 -2.55 8.98 1.47
N ILE A 37 -1.85 9.85 0.75
CA ILE A 37 -1.38 11.12 1.30
C ILE A 37 -2.65 11.93 1.61
N ARG A 38 -3.11 11.83 2.85
CA ARG A 38 -4.39 12.41 3.32
C ARG A 38 -4.28 13.92 3.51
N HIS A 39 -3.09 14.43 3.81
CA HIS A 39 -2.86 15.84 4.04
C HIS A 39 -2.71 16.58 2.71
N ALA A 40 -3.64 17.50 2.44
CA ALA A 40 -3.66 18.32 1.22
C ALA A 40 -2.34 19.10 1.03
N GLU A 41 -1.73 19.55 2.12
CA GLU A 41 -0.43 20.23 2.10
C GLU A 41 0.72 19.32 1.63
N THR A 42 0.72 18.08 2.12
CA THR A 42 1.74 17.06 1.77
C THR A 42 1.63 16.69 0.30
N ARG A 43 0.40 16.61 -0.21
CA ARG A 43 0.13 16.41 -1.64
C ARG A 43 0.56 17.61 -2.48
N ALA A 44 0.17 18.83 -2.11
CA ALA A 44 0.58 20.04 -2.82
C ALA A 44 2.10 20.21 -2.86
N THR A 45 2.79 19.85 -1.77
CA THR A 45 4.25 19.90 -1.71
C THR A 45 4.89 18.86 -2.62
N ALA A 46 4.37 17.62 -2.61
CA ALA A 46 4.85 16.58 -3.52
C ALA A 46 4.62 16.96 -4.99
N ASP A 47 3.44 17.49 -5.33
CA ASP A 47 3.09 17.94 -6.67
C ASP A 47 4.03 19.07 -7.15
N ALA A 48 4.34 20.05 -6.29
CA ALA A 48 5.31 21.10 -6.60
C ALA A 48 6.72 20.56 -6.84
N MET A 49 7.15 19.55 -6.07
CA MET A 49 8.44 18.88 -6.29
C MET A 49 8.46 18.08 -7.60
N ILE A 50 7.35 17.43 -7.96
CA ILE A 50 7.18 16.71 -9.23
C ILE A 50 7.24 17.68 -10.41
N GLN A 51 6.54 18.81 -10.34
CA GLN A 51 6.59 19.87 -11.35
C GLN A 51 7.99 20.47 -11.50
N GLY A 52 8.75 20.55 -10.40
CA GLY A 52 10.16 20.92 -10.40
C GLY A 52 11.12 19.82 -10.88
N HIS A 53 10.62 18.72 -11.45
CA HIS A 53 11.39 17.56 -11.89
C HIS A 53 12.29 16.95 -10.80
N ALA A 54 11.89 17.03 -9.53
CA ALA A 54 12.63 16.42 -8.45
C ALA A 54 12.64 14.89 -8.62
N LYS A 55 13.80 14.28 -8.38
CA LYS A 55 13.93 12.83 -8.39
C LYS A 55 13.05 12.23 -7.29
N ARG A 56 12.42 11.09 -7.60
CA ARG A 56 11.59 10.32 -6.67
C ARG A 56 12.20 10.13 -5.28
N THR A 57 13.49 9.78 -5.20
CA THR A 57 14.18 9.59 -3.91
C THR A 57 14.16 10.86 -3.06
N LYS A 58 14.35 12.03 -3.68
CA LYS A 58 14.35 13.33 -2.99
C LYS A 58 12.97 13.69 -2.44
N ILE A 59 11.91 13.31 -3.15
CA ILE A 59 10.52 13.49 -2.68
C ILE A 59 10.27 12.61 -1.46
N ILE A 60 10.68 11.34 -1.51
CA ILE A 60 10.51 10.40 -0.40
C ILE A 60 11.29 10.88 0.84
N ASP A 61 12.57 11.23 0.67
CA ASP A 61 13.43 11.67 1.79
C ASP A 61 12.88 12.93 2.45
N TYR A 62 12.38 13.88 1.64
CA TYR A 62 11.78 15.12 2.14
C TYR A 62 10.51 14.85 2.96
N LEU A 63 9.61 14.00 2.45
CA LEU A 63 8.36 13.70 3.12
C LEU A 63 8.59 12.87 4.40
N LEU A 64 9.49 11.88 4.37
CA LEU A 64 9.88 11.13 5.57
C LEU A 64 10.52 12.04 6.63
N GLY A 65 11.34 13.01 6.22
CA GLY A 65 11.95 13.98 7.12
C GLY A 65 10.95 14.88 7.87
N ARG A 66 9.73 15.05 7.34
CA ARG A 66 8.61 15.76 8.01
C ARG A 66 7.86 14.90 9.03
N GLY A 67 8.21 13.62 9.17
CA GLY A 67 7.51 12.68 10.04
C GLY A 67 6.28 12.03 9.39
N GLU A 68 6.11 12.17 8.08
CA GLU A 68 5.02 11.53 7.35
C GLU A 68 5.25 10.01 7.25
N LYS A 69 4.20 9.22 7.52
CA LYS A 69 4.27 7.76 7.42
C LYS A 69 3.96 7.32 5.99
N LEU A 70 4.96 7.41 5.12
CA LEU A 70 4.82 7.07 3.68
C LEU A 70 5.83 6.05 3.21
N ASN A 71 5.42 5.26 2.22
CA ASN A 71 6.23 4.26 1.55
C ASN A 71 6.50 4.69 0.09
N LYS A 72 7.41 3.97 -0.57
CA LYS A 72 7.80 4.25 -1.97
C LYS A 72 6.62 4.26 -2.95
N ARG A 73 5.63 3.37 -2.76
CA ARG A 73 4.42 3.23 -3.57
C ARG A 73 3.47 4.42 -3.42
N ASP A 74 3.46 5.08 -2.25
CA ASP A 74 2.60 6.24 -2.03
C ASP A 74 3.04 7.42 -2.92
N VAL A 75 4.35 7.56 -3.16
CA VAL A 75 4.91 8.53 -4.11
C VAL A 75 4.73 8.08 -5.57
N ASP A 76 4.72 6.77 -5.87
CA ASP A 76 4.37 6.28 -7.22
C ASP A 76 2.95 6.64 -7.61
N ASN A 77 2.02 6.61 -6.66
CA ASN A 77 0.63 6.95 -6.90
C ASN A 77 0.41 8.45 -7.16
N LEU A 78 1.44 9.29 -7.01
CA LEU A 78 1.40 10.73 -7.28
C LEU A 78 2.01 11.12 -8.64
N ILE A 79 2.80 10.24 -9.26
CA ILE A 79 3.48 10.49 -10.55
C ILE A 79 2.54 10.12 -11.70
#